data_AF-A0A162MRP8-F1
#
_entry.id   AF-A0A162MRP8-F1
#
_cell.length_a   1.000
_cell.length_b   1.000
_cell.length_c   1.000
_cell.angle_alpha   90.00
_cell.angle_beta   90.00
_cell.angle_gamma   90.00
#
_symmetry.space_group_name_H-M   'P 1'
#
loop_
_entity.id
_entity.type
_entity.pdbx_description
1 polymer ?
#
loop_
_entity_poly.entity_id
_entity_poly.type
_entity_poly.pdbx_seq_one_letter_code
_entity_poly.pdbx_strand_id
1 'polypeptide(L)'
;MASDDIQYTPGFGYKDLVACGSTGLVVLDSATQTVIKTPVGPENSAHIQRERQIYERLTERGQHQGVLSYHGEVEGGGIRFEFAPKFDLQSFIRREHVDTSLHLRCMVQLANALAFIHRAGIIYGDFTTANVFLDDKLNAKLADFAGSSIDSSPLLVAVTTSHEFPGNLLPEQGDIFAYGSAMYEVVTGQRPYATLSEADIPPLFQNGEFPDVTSLGSLGYIIRNCWDGGYKDSQALVKDLEGLTA
;
A
#
# COMPACT_ATOMS: atom_id res chain seq x y z
N MET A 1 8.55 26.43 24.47
CA MET A 1 8.25 25.26 23.62
C MET A 1 6.87 24.80 24.06
N ALA A 2 5.84 25.22 23.33
CA ALA A 2 4.45 24.96 23.72
C ALA A 2 4.16 23.46 23.53
N SER A 3 3.47 22.88 24.51
CA SER A 3 2.84 21.58 24.41
C SER A 3 1.79 21.66 23.31
N ASP A 4 2.08 21.09 22.13
CA ASP A 4 1.06 20.91 21.10
C ASP A 4 0.07 19.85 21.61
N ASP A 5 -1.07 20.31 22.11
CA ASP A 5 -2.17 19.43 22.50
C ASP A 5 -2.68 18.72 21.26
N ILE A 6 -2.38 17.42 21.15
CA ILE A 6 -2.92 16.54 20.12
C ILE A 6 -4.45 16.64 20.16
N GLN A 7 -5.05 17.13 19.06
CA GLN A 7 -6.49 17.19 18.92
C GLN A 7 -7.02 15.84 18.45
N TYR A 8 -7.75 15.16 19.34
CA TYR A 8 -8.45 13.91 19.02
C TYR A 8 -9.82 14.19 18.42
N THR A 9 -10.34 13.24 17.63
CA THR A 9 -11.74 13.23 17.21
C THR A 9 -12.67 13.32 18.44
N PRO A 10 -13.77 14.09 18.39
CA PRO A 10 -14.71 14.18 19.50
C PRO A 10 -15.15 12.80 20.01
N GLY A 11 -15.00 12.57 21.32
CA GLY A 11 -15.33 11.29 21.96
C GLY A 11 -14.15 10.30 22.08
N PHE A 12 -12.99 10.61 21.51
CA PHE A 12 -11.78 9.77 21.55
C PHE A 12 -10.64 10.45 22.31
N GLY A 13 -9.66 9.67 22.74
CA GLY A 13 -8.46 10.18 23.39
C GLY A 13 -7.23 9.30 23.19
N TYR A 14 -6.17 9.58 23.97
CA TYR A 14 -4.88 8.88 23.88
C TYR A 14 -4.97 7.35 23.95
N LYS A 15 -5.92 6.82 24.72
CA LYS A 15 -6.12 5.36 24.87
C LYS A 15 -6.63 4.68 23.60
N ASP A 16 -7.25 5.45 22.72
CA ASP A 16 -7.82 4.98 21.47
C ASP A 16 -6.82 5.14 20.31
N LEU A 17 -5.69 5.83 20.52
CA LEU A 17 -4.67 6.07 19.52
C LEU A 17 -4.04 4.75 19.07
N VAL A 18 -4.14 4.44 17.78
CA VAL A 18 -3.49 3.25 17.18
C VAL A 18 -2.29 3.63 16.32
N ALA A 19 -2.32 4.80 15.67
CA ALA A 19 -1.20 5.29 14.88
C ALA A 19 -1.20 6.81 14.79
N CYS A 20 -0.01 7.38 14.62
CA CYS A 20 0.18 8.78 14.25
C CYS A 20 1.14 8.79 13.06
N GLY A 21 0.60 9.05 11.87
CA GLY A 21 1.32 9.08 10.61
C GLY A 21 1.61 10.51 10.14
N SER A 22 2.29 10.64 9.01
CA SER A 22 2.61 11.93 8.39
C SER A 22 1.37 12.71 7.96
N THR A 23 0.30 12.00 7.56
CA THR A 23 -0.92 12.60 7.00
C THR A 23 -2.07 12.69 8.02
N GLY A 24 -1.94 12.04 9.18
CA GLY A 24 -3.04 12.00 10.13
C GLY A 24 -2.83 11.14 11.36
N LEU A 25 -3.70 11.38 12.33
CA LEU A 25 -3.86 10.62 13.56
C LEU A 25 -4.95 9.56 13.34
N VAL A 26 -4.71 8.33 13.79
CA VAL A 26 -5.65 7.22 13.65
C VAL A 26 -6.06 6.73 15.03
N VAL A 27 -7.36 6.77 15.32
CA VAL A 27 -7.95 6.25 16.56
C VAL A 27 -8.84 5.04 16.28
N LEU A 28 -8.88 4.09 17.21
CA LEU A 28 -9.75 2.92 17.18
C LEU A 28 -11.07 3.20 17.90
N ASP A 29 -12.16 3.06 17.18
CA ASP A 29 -13.50 2.93 17.74
C ASP A 29 -13.78 1.46 18.06
N SER A 30 -13.49 1.08 19.30
CA SER A 30 -13.68 -0.28 19.80
C SER A 30 -15.15 -0.74 19.81
N ALA A 31 -16.11 0.20 19.88
CA ALA A 31 -17.53 -0.15 19.89
C ALA A 31 -18.01 -0.62 18.51
N THR A 32 -17.43 -0.07 17.44
CA THR A 32 -17.78 -0.40 16.06
C THR A 32 -16.74 -1.26 15.35
N GLN A 33 -15.57 -1.50 15.97
CA GLN A 33 -14.41 -2.16 15.35
C GLN A 33 -13.99 -1.47 14.04
N THR A 34 -13.91 -0.14 14.10
CA THR A 34 -13.49 0.72 12.98
C THR A 34 -12.40 1.67 13.43
N VAL A 35 -11.66 2.24 12.50
CA VAL A 35 -10.68 3.29 12.79
C VAL A 35 -11.10 4.59 12.16
N ILE A 36 -10.74 5.70 12.80
CA ILE A 36 -10.96 7.05 12.29
C ILE A 36 -9.60 7.69 12.07
N LYS A 37 -9.32 8.08 10.83
CA LYS A 37 -8.14 8.87 10.45
C LYS A 37 -8.56 10.34 10.38
N THR A 38 -7.92 11.20 11.16
CA THR A 38 -8.10 12.66 11.12
C THR A 38 -6.82 13.35 10.69
N PRO A 39 -6.88 14.42 9.88
CA PRO A 39 -5.69 15.18 9.50
C PRO A 39 -5.00 15.76 10.75
N VAL A 40 -3.67 15.72 10.77
CA VAL A 40 -2.87 16.45 11.76
C VAL A 40 -2.46 17.76 11.08
N GLY A 41 -3.10 18.86 11.47
CA GLY A 41 -2.81 20.18 10.91
C GLY A 41 -3.46 20.47 9.54
N PRO A 42 -3.63 21.75 9.18
CA PRO A 42 -4.29 22.19 7.94
C PRO A 42 -3.53 21.81 6.66
N GLU A 43 -2.21 21.61 6.73
CA GLU A 43 -1.34 21.20 5.61
C GLU A 43 -1.72 19.83 5.05
N ASN A 44 -2.31 18.96 5.88
CA ASN A 44 -2.73 17.61 5.50
C ASN A 44 -4.16 17.52 4.93
N SER A 45 -4.83 18.67 4.77
CA SER A 45 -6.19 18.72 4.21
C SER A 45 -6.27 18.16 2.77
N ALA A 46 -5.27 18.45 1.93
CA ALA A 46 -5.22 17.93 0.56
C ALA A 46 -5.07 16.40 0.51
N HIS A 47 -4.29 15.83 1.43
CA HIS A 47 -4.09 14.39 1.57
C HIS A 47 -5.37 13.65 1.98
N ILE A 48 -6.06 14.15 2.99
CA ILE A 48 -7.34 13.57 3.43
C ILE A 48 -8.41 13.75 2.36
N GLN A 49 -8.47 14.90 1.67
CA GLN A 49 -9.41 15.10 0.57
C GLN A 49 -9.14 14.13 -0.58
N ARG A 50 -7.86 13.92 -0.94
CA ARG A 50 -7.43 12.96 -1.96
C ARG A 50 -7.87 11.55 -1.61
N GLU A 51 -7.54 11.12 -0.39
CA GLU A 51 -7.84 9.78 0.10
C GLU A 51 -9.34 9.52 0.07
N ARG A 52 -10.13 10.46 0.61
CA ARG A 52 -11.60 10.38 0.61
C ARG A 52 -12.16 10.25 -0.80
N GLN A 53 -11.75 11.12 -1.72
CA GLN A 53 -12.21 11.11 -3.10
C GLN A 53 -11.94 9.76 -3.80
N ILE A 54 -10.77 9.17 -3.54
CA ILE A 54 -10.39 7.88 -4.10
C ILE A 54 -11.28 6.76 -3.53
N TYR A 55 -11.46 6.69 -2.21
CA TYR A 55 -12.29 5.67 -1.60
C TYR A 55 -13.77 5.77 -1.99
N GLU A 56 -14.32 6.99 -2.08
CA GLU A 56 -15.67 7.23 -2.59
C GLU A 56 -15.81 6.66 -4.01
N ARG A 57 -14.85 6.96 -4.90
CA ARG A 57 -14.84 6.42 -6.27
C ARG A 57 -14.72 4.89 -6.33
N LEU A 58 -13.81 4.31 -5.56
CA LEU A 58 -13.64 2.86 -5.51
C LEU A 58 -14.92 2.18 -4.98
N THR A 59 -15.63 2.83 -4.05
CA THR A 59 -16.93 2.36 -3.56
C THR A 59 -18.00 2.42 -4.64
N GLU A 60 -18.10 3.52 -5.38
CA GLU A 60 -19.02 3.67 -6.52
C GLU A 60 -18.78 2.63 -7.63
N ARG A 61 -17.54 2.16 -7.78
CA ARG A 61 -17.17 1.11 -8.75
C ARG A 61 -17.36 -0.33 -8.25
N GLY A 62 -17.88 -0.51 -7.04
CA GLY A 62 -18.35 -1.80 -6.52
C GLY A 62 -17.62 -2.34 -5.30
N GLN A 63 -16.67 -1.59 -4.72
CA GLN A 63 -15.76 -2.05 -3.66
C GLN A 63 -14.93 -3.30 -4.07
N HIS A 64 -13.80 -3.53 -3.41
CA HIS A 64 -12.95 -4.68 -3.69
C HIS A 64 -12.38 -5.26 -2.40
N GLN A 65 -12.39 -6.58 -2.25
CA GLN A 65 -12.01 -7.23 -0.98
C GLN A 65 -10.56 -6.95 -0.57
N GLY A 66 -9.68 -6.75 -1.55
CA GLY A 66 -8.28 -6.38 -1.35
C GLY A 66 -8.01 -4.88 -1.18
N VAL A 67 -9.04 -4.06 -0.97
CA VAL A 67 -8.92 -2.64 -0.58
C VAL A 67 -9.54 -2.49 0.81
N LEU A 68 -8.92 -1.68 1.68
CA LEU A 68 -9.45 -1.41 3.02
C LEU A 68 -10.83 -0.74 2.92
N SER A 69 -11.80 -1.25 3.66
CA SER A 69 -13.20 -0.84 3.54
C SER A 69 -13.39 0.57 4.10
N TYR A 70 -13.97 1.44 3.29
CA TYR A 70 -14.32 2.83 3.63
C TYR A 70 -15.75 2.92 4.13
N HIS A 71 -15.94 3.58 5.28
CA HIS A 71 -17.24 3.71 5.96
C HIS A 71 -17.78 5.15 5.96
N GLY A 72 -17.16 6.07 5.22
CA GLY A 72 -17.63 7.44 5.11
C GLY A 72 -16.74 8.47 5.82
N GLU A 73 -17.06 9.73 5.56
CA GLU A 73 -16.55 10.87 6.31
C GLU A 73 -17.18 10.93 7.72
N VAL A 74 -16.42 11.44 8.69
CA VAL A 74 -16.90 11.73 10.05
C VAL A 74 -16.82 13.22 10.35
N GLU A 75 -17.55 13.65 11.39
CA GLU A 75 -17.52 15.03 11.86
C GLU A 75 -16.07 15.47 12.17
N GLY A 76 -15.72 16.70 11.76
CA GLY A 76 -14.36 17.22 11.87
C GLY A 76 -13.44 16.89 10.69
N GLY A 77 -13.97 16.33 9.59
CA GLY A 77 -13.23 16.10 8.35
C GLY A 77 -12.34 14.87 8.39
N GLY A 78 -12.60 13.94 9.31
CA GLY A 78 -11.93 12.64 9.35
C GLY A 78 -12.58 11.61 8.41
N ILE A 79 -11.92 10.48 8.23
CA ILE A 79 -12.42 9.35 7.45
C ILE A 79 -12.49 8.11 8.33
N ARG A 80 -13.58 7.34 8.21
CA ARG A 80 -13.74 6.07 8.91
C ARG A 80 -13.45 4.88 7.99
N PHE A 81 -12.71 3.90 8.51
CA PHE A 81 -12.37 2.66 7.82
C PHE A 81 -12.67 1.44 8.68
N GLU A 82 -12.76 0.25 8.09
CA GLU A 82 -12.68 -1.00 8.84
C GLU A 82 -11.38 -1.07 9.66
N PHE A 83 -11.43 -1.72 10.82
CA PHE A 83 -10.22 -2.02 11.57
C PHE A 83 -9.63 -3.36 11.11
N ALA A 84 -8.35 -3.35 10.72
CA ALA A 84 -7.59 -4.54 10.35
C ALA A 84 -6.71 -4.98 11.54
N PRO A 85 -7.12 -6.00 12.33
CA PRO A 85 -6.54 -6.27 13.65
C PRO A 85 -5.14 -6.89 13.61
N LYS A 86 -4.64 -7.29 12.43
CA LYS A 86 -3.28 -7.82 12.26
C LYS A 86 -2.28 -6.74 11.82
N PHE A 87 -2.74 -5.50 11.71
CA PHE A 87 -1.93 -4.33 11.32
C PHE A 87 -1.28 -4.53 9.94
N ASP A 88 -0.20 -3.79 9.68
CA ASP A 88 0.48 -3.79 8.40
C ASP A 88 1.26 -5.09 8.15
N LEU A 89 1.28 -5.53 6.89
CA LEU A 89 1.93 -6.74 6.42
C LEU A 89 3.43 -6.69 6.73
N GLN A 90 4.08 -5.52 6.62
CA GLN A 90 5.49 -5.35 6.93
C GLN A 90 5.83 -5.75 8.38
N SER A 91 5.06 -5.24 9.33
CA SER A 91 5.22 -5.57 10.74
C SER A 91 4.82 -7.00 11.04
N PHE A 92 3.81 -7.53 10.35
CA PHE A 92 3.38 -8.91 10.49
C PHE A 92 4.47 -9.91 10.08
N ILE A 93 5.03 -9.79 8.87
CA ILE A 93 6.07 -10.72 8.35
C ILE A 93 7.38 -10.67 9.16
N ARG A 94 7.66 -9.54 9.85
CA ARG A 94 8.83 -9.43 10.74
C ARG A 94 8.64 -10.14 12.08
N ARG A 95 7.39 -10.27 12.55
CA ARG A 95 7.06 -10.82 13.88
C ARG A 95 6.70 -12.29 13.80
N GLU A 96 5.99 -12.67 12.76
CA GLU A 96 5.41 -14.00 12.60
C GLU A 96 6.15 -14.80 11.54
N HIS A 97 6.24 -16.12 11.72
CA HIS A 97 6.68 -17.00 10.66
C HIS A 97 5.53 -17.22 9.68
N VAL A 98 5.70 -16.74 8.45
CA VAL A 98 4.69 -16.83 7.41
C VAL A 98 5.09 -17.88 6.37
N ASP A 99 4.18 -18.81 6.08
CA ASP A 99 4.42 -19.81 5.06
C ASP A 99 4.27 -19.24 3.63
N THR A 100 4.86 -19.95 2.66
CA THR A 100 4.81 -19.55 1.25
C THR A 100 3.38 -19.47 0.70
N SER A 101 2.44 -20.25 1.24
CA SER A 101 1.06 -20.26 0.78
C SER A 101 0.35 -18.94 1.13
N LEU A 102 0.60 -18.39 2.32
CA LEU A 102 0.09 -17.09 2.72
C LEU A 102 0.74 -15.97 1.91
N HIS A 103 2.05 -16.03 1.65
CA HIS A 103 2.72 -15.06 0.78
C HIS A 103 2.04 -15.00 -0.59
N LEU A 104 1.88 -16.15 -1.26
CA LEU A 104 1.28 -16.21 -2.58
C LEU A 104 -0.18 -15.73 -2.57
N ARG A 105 -0.97 -16.14 -1.57
CA ARG A 105 -2.36 -15.69 -1.42
C ARG A 105 -2.46 -14.17 -1.27
N CYS A 106 -1.65 -13.57 -0.39
CA CYS A 106 -1.61 -12.12 -0.22
C CYS A 106 -1.23 -11.42 -1.54
N MET A 107 -0.21 -11.92 -2.24
CA MET A 107 0.25 -11.34 -3.50
C MET A 107 -0.83 -11.38 -4.59
N VAL A 108 -1.56 -12.49 -4.72
CA VAL A 108 -2.70 -12.59 -5.65
C VAL A 108 -3.83 -11.62 -5.29
N GLN A 109 -4.16 -11.49 -4.00
CA GLN A 109 -5.19 -10.54 -3.53
C GLN A 109 -4.80 -9.09 -3.85
N LEU A 110 -3.55 -8.72 -3.61
CA LEU A 110 -3.05 -7.39 -3.88
C LEU A 110 -2.94 -7.07 -5.37
N ALA A 111 -2.54 -8.04 -6.22
CA ALA A 111 -2.50 -7.85 -7.66
C ALA A 111 -3.91 -7.61 -8.23
N ASN A 112 -4.90 -8.37 -7.75
CA ASN A 112 -6.30 -8.16 -8.10
C ASN A 112 -6.81 -6.78 -7.65
N ALA A 113 -6.45 -6.35 -6.43
CA ALA A 113 -6.78 -5.02 -5.94
C ALA A 113 -6.13 -3.91 -6.77
N LEU A 114 -4.86 -4.06 -7.15
CA LEU A 114 -4.15 -3.11 -7.99
C LEU A 114 -4.78 -3.00 -9.39
N ALA A 115 -5.18 -4.13 -9.98
CA ALA A 115 -5.92 -4.14 -11.24
C ALA A 115 -7.27 -3.43 -11.15
N PHE A 116 -7.99 -3.58 -10.03
CA PHE A 116 -9.22 -2.84 -9.77
C PHE A 116 -8.97 -1.32 -9.65
N ILE A 117 -7.91 -0.92 -8.93
CA ILE A 117 -7.50 0.47 -8.74
C ILE A 117 -7.15 1.15 -10.08
N HIS A 118 -6.31 0.50 -10.91
CA HIS A 118 -5.93 1.03 -12.22
C HIS A 118 -7.14 1.24 -13.14
N ARG A 119 -8.07 0.27 -13.19
CA ARG A 119 -9.31 0.39 -13.98
C ARG A 119 -10.23 1.53 -13.52
N ALA A 120 -10.07 1.99 -12.28
CA ALA A 120 -10.78 3.14 -11.73
C ALA A 120 -10.09 4.49 -12.04
N GLY A 121 -8.99 4.48 -12.81
CA GLY A 121 -8.23 5.68 -13.20
C GLY A 121 -7.35 6.22 -12.08
N ILE A 122 -6.92 5.34 -11.17
CA ILE A 122 -6.10 5.68 -10.00
C ILE A 122 -4.73 5.02 -10.16
N ILE A 123 -3.69 5.78 -9.84
CA ILE A 123 -2.33 5.27 -9.67
C ILE A 123 -2.05 5.29 -8.18
N TYR A 124 -1.71 4.14 -7.62
CA TYR A 124 -1.55 3.97 -6.18
C TYR A 124 -0.33 4.74 -5.68
N GLY A 125 0.81 4.61 -6.35
CA GLY A 125 2.00 5.45 -6.19
C GLY A 125 2.87 5.17 -4.97
N ASP A 126 2.39 4.46 -3.96
CA ASP A 126 3.20 4.06 -2.80
C ASP A 126 2.92 2.61 -2.39
N PHE A 127 3.12 1.71 -3.36
CA PHE A 127 2.97 0.29 -3.14
C PHE A 127 4.10 -0.27 -2.27
N THR A 128 3.85 -0.36 -0.97
CA THR A 128 4.77 -0.97 0.00
C THR A 128 4.02 -1.88 0.97
N THR A 129 4.71 -2.83 1.61
CA THR A 129 4.06 -3.71 2.61
C THR A 129 3.62 -2.97 3.88
N ALA A 130 4.07 -1.72 4.10
CA ALA A 130 3.62 -0.88 5.21
C ALA A 130 2.22 -0.28 4.97
N ASN A 131 1.81 -0.15 3.70
CA ASN A 131 0.48 0.33 3.31
C ASN A 131 -0.50 -0.81 3.00
N VAL A 132 -0.08 -2.06 3.24
CA VAL A 132 -0.92 -3.26 3.14
C VAL A 132 -1.31 -3.70 4.53
N PHE A 133 -2.61 -3.79 4.82
CA PHE A 133 -3.14 -4.25 6.10
C PHE A 133 -3.68 -5.68 6.00
N LEU A 134 -3.70 -6.37 7.15
CA LEU A 134 -4.20 -7.73 7.26
C LEU A 134 -5.45 -7.77 8.17
N ASP A 135 -6.52 -8.38 7.66
CA ASP A 135 -7.73 -8.64 8.45
C ASP A 135 -7.55 -9.82 9.42
N ASP A 136 -8.61 -10.16 10.17
CA ASP A 136 -8.63 -11.26 11.13
C ASP A 136 -8.33 -12.65 10.52
N LYS A 137 -8.59 -12.81 9.21
CA LYS A 137 -8.38 -14.03 8.41
C LYS A 137 -7.09 -13.98 7.59
N LEU A 138 -6.26 -12.96 7.79
CA LEU A 138 -5.02 -12.73 7.06
C LEU A 138 -5.24 -12.51 5.56
N ASN A 139 -6.34 -11.83 5.18
CA ASN A 139 -6.50 -11.29 3.84
C ASN A 139 -5.81 -9.93 3.75
N ALA A 140 -5.08 -9.71 2.66
CA ALA A 140 -4.33 -8.49 2.40
C ALA A 140 -5.23 -7.40 1.79
N LYS A 141 -5.10 -6.18 2.31
CA LYS A 141 -5.91 -5.01 1.95
C LYS A 141 -5.01 -3.81 1.71
N LEU A 142 -5.03 -3.24 0.50
CA LEU A 142 -4.38 -1.96 0.21
C LEU A 142 -5.10 -0.84 0.96
N ALA A 143 -4.32 0.01 1.63
CA ALA A 143 -4.80 1.16 2.39
C ALA A 143 -4.01 2.42 2.00
N ASP A 144 -4.29 3.55 2.66
CA ASP A 144 -3.59 4.83 2.49
C ASP A 144 -3.46 5.33 1.04
N PHE A 145 -4.53 5.95 0.55
CA PHE A 145 -4.55 6.59 -0.77
C PHE A 145 -4.25 8.09 -0.72
N ALA A 146 -3.73 8.59 0.41
CA ALA A 146 -3.48 10.01 0.62
C ALA A 146 -2.42 10.59 -0.36
N GLY A 147 -1.50 9.73 -0.81
CA GLY A 147 -0.45 10.05 -1.78
C GLY A 147 -0.81 9.79 -3.25
N SER A 148 -1.88 9.04 -3.50
CA SER A 148 -2.22 8.49 -4.81
C SER A 148 -2.68 9.54 -5.81
N SER A 149 -2.60 9.19 -7.10
CA SER A 149 -3.07 10.02 -8.21
C SER A 149 -4.47 9.59 -8.63
N ILE A 150 -5.28 10.56 -9.04
CA ILE A 150 -6.61 10.35 -9.64
C ILE A 150 -6.71 11.16 -10.92
N ASP A 151 -7.24 10.58 -12.00
CA ASP A 151 -7.48 11.26 -13.28
C ASP A 151 -6.25 12.06 -13.78
N SER A 152 -5.06 11.45 -13.69
CA SER A 152 -3.77 12.05 -14.09
C SER A 152 -3.31 13.26 -13.27
N SER A 153 -3.85 13.47 -12.06
CA SER A 153 -3.27 14.41 -11.11
C SER A 153 -1.84 13.99 -10.74
N PRO A 154 -0.99 14.90 -10.23
CA PRO A 154 0.28 14.48 -9.64
C PRO A 154 0.04 13.55 -8.44
N LEU A 155 1.03 12.69 -8.16
CA LEU A 155 1.16 12.04 -6.85
C LEU A 155 1.44 13.11 -5.79
N LEU A 156 0.92 12.91 -4.58
CA LEU A 156 1.18 13.76 -3.42
C LEU A 156 2.27 13.17 -2.50
N VAL A 157 2.84 12.04 -2.87
CA VAL A 157 3.86 11.31 -2.11
C VAL A 157 5.10 11.10 -2.97
N ALA A 158 6.27 11.08 -2.32
CA ALA A 158 7.49 10.58 -2.94
C ALA A 158 7.48 9.05 -2.85
N VAL A 159 7.64 8.37 -3.98
CA VAL A 159 7.69 6.90 -4.00
C VAL A 159 8.88 6.43 -3.19
N THR A 160 8.70 5.37 -2.40
CA THR A 160 9.80 4.76 -1.66
C THR A 160 10.92 4.34 -2.62
N THR A 161 12.17 4.79 -2.41
CA THR A 161 13.28 4.61 -3.38
C THR A 161 13.54 3.16 -3.80
N SER A 162 13.39 2.20 -2.90
CA SER A 162 13.52 0.74 -3.21
C SER A 162 12.34 0.16 -4.01
N HIS A 163 11.29 0.95 -4.23
CA HIS A 163 10.07 0.62 -4.95
C HIS A 163 9.84 1.56 -6.15
N GLU A 164 10.71 2.56 -6.34
CA GLU A 164 10.57 3.54 -7.39
C GLU A 164 11.15 3.00 -8.69
N PHE A 165 10.36 3.07 -9.76
CA PHE A 165 10.84 2.71 -11.08
C PHE A 165 11.94 3.68 -11.54
N PRO A 166 13.05 3.19 -12.11
CA PRO A 166 14.12 4.05 -12.62
C PRO A 166 13.70 4.83 -13.89
N GLY A 167 13.37 6.11 -13.73
CA GLY A 167 13.15 7.04 -14.85
C GLY A 167 11.67 7.26 -15.20
N ASN A 168 11.38 7.64 -16.44
CA ASN A 168 10.04 8.05 -16.85
C ASN A 168 9.26 6.86 -17.45
N LEU A 169 8.46 6.19 -16.63
CA LEU A 169 7.50 5.20 -17.10
C LEU A 169 6.06 5.72 -17.12
N LEU A 170 5.19 4.95 -17.79
CA LEU A 170 3.75 5.08 -17.62
C LEU A 170 3.40 4.87 -16.13
N PRO A 171 2.54 5.69 -15.53
CA PRO A 171 2.29 5.64 -14.09
C PRO A 171 1.89 4.25 -13.55
N GLU A 172 1.06 3.50 -14.28
CA GLU A 172 0.67 2.13 -13.89
C GLU A 172 1.84 1.15 -13.86
N GLN A 173 2.86 1.37 -14.70
CA GLN A 173 4.04 0.52 -14.70
C GLN A 173 4.94 0.79 -13.48
N GLY A 174 4.92 2.02 -12.98
CA GLY A 174 5.53 2.36 -11.69
C GLY A 174 4.92 1.53 -10.55
N ASP A 175 3.59 1.41 -10.52
CA ASP A 175 2.90 0.58 -9.54
C ASP A 175 3.22 -0.93 -9.68
N ILE A 176 3.34 -1.44 -10.91
CA ILE A 176 3.72 -2.85 -11.17
C ILE A 176 5.18 -3.11 -10.72
N PHE A 177 6.08 -2.15 -10.93
CA PHE A 177 7.45 -2.25 -10.44
C PHE A 177 7.47 -2.28 -8.91
N ALA A 178 6.77 -1.34 -8.27
CA ALA A 178 6.65 -1.26 -6.82
C ALA A 178 6.00 -2.53 -6.23
N TYR A 179 5.02 -3.12 -6.92
CA TYR A 179 4.46 -4.44 -6.58
C TYR A 179 5.55 -5.52 -6.55
N GLY A 180 6.43 -5.58 -7.56
CA GLY A 180 7.56 -6.52 -7.58
C GLY A 180 8.49 -6.34 -6.39
N SER A 181 8.79 -5.08 -6.03
CA SER A 181 9.58 -4.75 -4.84
C SER A 181 8.90 -5.15 -3.52
N ALA A 182 7.58 -4.98 -3.41
CA ALA A 182 6.82 -5.43 -2.25
C ALA A 182 6.74 -6.97 -2.17
N MET A 183 6.62 -7.66 -3.30
CA MET A 183 6.68 -9.12 -3.36
C MET A 183 8.05 -9.65 -2.92
N TYR A 184 9.14 -8.98 -3.33
CA TYR A 184 10.48 -9.25 -2.81
C TYR A 184 10.55 -9.07 -1.28
N GLU A 185 9.97 -7.98 -0.75
CA GLU A 185 9.92 -7.73 0.69
C GLU A 185 9.17 -8.83 1.45
N VAL A 186 8.04 -9.31 0.93
CA VAL A 186 7.27 -10.39 1.53
C VAL A 186 8.06 -11.70 1.55
N VAL A 187 8.73 -12.06 0.46
CA VAL A 187 9.40 -13.36 0.35
C VAL A 187 10.74 -13.39 1.09
N THR A 188 11.46 -12.26 1.14
CA THR A 188 12.80 -12.18 1.75
C THR A 188 12.80 -11.58 3.16
N GLY A 189 11.71 -10.92 3.55
CA GLY A 189 11.60 -10.16 4.79
C GLY A 189 12.36 -8.83 4.79
N GLN A 190 12.94 -8.42 3.65
CA GLN A 190 13.74 -7.20 3.51
C GLN A 190 13.40 -6.46 2.22
N ARG A 191 13.47 -5.13 2.22
CA ARG A 191 13.31 -4.33 0.99
C ARG A 191 14.45 -4.62 0.00
N PRO A 192 14.22 -4.43 -1.32
CA PRO A 192 15.30 -4.43 -2.30
C PRO A 192 16.41 -3.48 -1.85
N TYR A 193 17.65 -3.97 -1.84
CA TYR A 193 18.82 -3.19 -1.43
C TYR A 193 18.78 -2.58 -0.02
N ALA A 194 18.13 -3.24 0.95
CA ALA A 194 17.99 -2.74 2.33
C ALA A 194 19.31 -2.39 3.05
N THR A 195 20.46 -2.87 2.58
CA THR A 195 21.79 -2.56 3.14
C THR A 195 22.49 -1.37 2.48
N LEU A 196 21.93 -0.81 1.41
CA LEU A 196 22.51 0.32 0.67
C LEU A 196 21.88 1.64 1.12
N SER A 197 22.53 2.75 0.79
CA SER A 197 21.93 4.08 0.97
C SER A 197 20.91 4.34 -0.14
N GLU A 198 19.89 5.17 0.14
CA GLU A 198 18.87 5.52 -0.86
C GLU A 198 19.48 6.17 -2.11
N ALA A 199 20.59 6.89 -1.98
CA ALA A 199 21.28 7.51 -3.12
C ALA A 199 21.94 6.50 -4.07
N ASP A 200 22.26 5.29 -3.57
CA ASP A 200 22.96 4.26 -4.34
C ASP A 200 22.00 3.34 -5.11
N ILE A 201 20.71 3.34 -4.77
CA ILE A 201 19.70 2.43 -5.35
C ILE A 201 19.30 2.83 -6.79
N PRO A 202 18.94 4.10 -7.09
CA PRO A 202 18.46 4.46 -8.42
C PRO A 202 19.42 4.12 -9.57
N PRO A 203 20.76 4.32 -9.46
CA PRO A 203 21.69 3.92 -10.51
C PRO A 203 21.66 2.41 -10.82
N LEU A 204 21.47 1.56 -9.81
CA LEU A 204 21.39 0.11 -10.00
C LEU A 204 20.17 -0.26 -10.82
N PHE A 205 18.99 0.23 -10.41
CA PHE A 205 17.75 0.00 -11.13
C PHE A 205 17.83 0.55 -12.57
N GLN A 206 18.40 1.74 -12.78
CA GLN A 206 18.60 2.31 -14.13
C GLN A 206 19.46 1.43 -15.04
N ASN A 207 20.45 0.74 -14.47
CA ASN A 207 21.30 -0.20 -15.20
C ASN A 207 20.68 -1.58 -15.39
N GLY A 208 19.46 -1.82 -14.90
CA GLY A 208 18.81 -3.14 -14.91
C GLY A 208 19.46 -4.13 -13.93
N GLU A 209 20.24 -3.61 -12.97
CA GLU A 209 20.81 -4.35 -11.87
C GLU A 209 19.77 -4.45 -10.75
N PHE A 210 19.36 -5.67 -10.44
CA PHE A 210 18.35 -5.95 -9.42
C PHE A 210 18.86 -7.03 -8.45
N PRO A 211 18.27 -7.14 -7.24
CA PRO A 211 18.59 -8.24 -6.33
C PRO A 211 18.42 -9.62 -6.99
N ASP A 212 19.27 -10.57 -6.61
CA ASP A 212 19.16 -11.95 -7.13
C ASP A 212 17.94 -12.65 -6.54
N VAL A 213 17.03 -13.06 -7.43
CA VAL A 213 15.79 -13.76 -7.11
C VAL A 213 15.74 -15.17 -7.70
N THR A 214 16.84 -15.65 -8.30
CA THR A 214 16.88 -16.96 -8.97
C THR A 214 16.54 -18.12 -8.05
N SER A 215 16.97 -18.05 -6.79
CA SER A 215 16.68 -19.05 -5.75
C SER A 215 15.20 -19.11 -5.34
N LEU A 216 14.39 -18.11 -5.70
CA LEU A 216 12.97 -18.01 -5.36
C LEU A 216 12.05 -18.73 -6.37
N GLY A 217 12.63 -19.38 -7.39
CA GLY A 217 11.88 -20.15 -8.38
C GLY A 217 10.84 -19.30 -9.12
N SER A 218 9.60 -19.80 -9.23
CA SER A 218 8.51 -19.12 -9.94
C SER A 218 8.18 -17.75 -9.36
N LEU A 219 8.29 -17.57 -8.03
CA LEU A 219 8.08 -16.25 -7.41
C LEU A 219 9.16 -15.25 -7.85
N GLY A 220 10.41 -15.72 -7.96
CA GLY A 220 11.51 -14.92 -8.46
C GLY A 220 11.33 -14.49 -9.92
N TYR A 221 10.75 -15.36 -10.76
CA TYR A 221 10.38 -15.01 -12.13
C TYR A 221 9.38 -13.85 -12.18
N ILE A 222 8.30 -13.89 -11.39
CA ILE A 222 7.30 -12.80 -11.33
C ILE A 222 7.95 -11.49 -10.87
N ILE A 223 8.71 -11.53 -9.78
CA ILE A 223 9.42 -10.35 -9.25
C ILE A 223 10.31 -9.73 -10.34
N ARG A 224 11.11 -10.56 -11.01
CA ARG A 224 12.01 -10.10 -12.08
C ARG A 224 11.23 -9.50 -13.25
N ASN A 225 10.12 -10.14 -13.65
CA ASN A 225 9.31 -9.67 -14.75
C ASN A 225 8.60 -8.34 -14.44
N CYS A 226 8.22 -8.08 -13.18
CA CYS A 226 7.79 -6.76 -12.72
C CYS A 226 8.89 -5.71 -12.91
N TRP A 227 10.12 -6.01 -12.47
CA TRP A 227 11.25 -5.08 -12.56
C TRP A 227 11.71 -4.79 -13.99
N ASP A 228 11.65 -5.79 -14.87
CA ASP A 228 11.99 -5.65 -16.29
C ASP A 228 10.89 -4.97 -17.12
N GLY A 229 9.74 -4.62 -16.53
CA GLY A 229 8.60 -4.04 -17.24
C GLY A 229 7.91 -5.02 -18.21
N GLY A 230 7.95 -6.31 -17.91
CA GLY A 230 7.44 -7.37 -18.77
C GLY A 230 5.91 -7.50 -18.78
N TYR A 231 5.20 -6.89 -17.83
CA TYR A 231 3.74 -6.87 -17.80
C TYR A 231 3.20 -5.60 -18.46
N LYS A 232 2.35 -5.78 -19.48
CA LYS A 232 1.68 -4.66 -20.16
C LYS A 232 0.78 -3.84 -19.21
N ASP A 233 0.13 -4.51 -18.26
CA ASP A 233 -0.79 -3.94 -17.29
C ASP A 233 -0.90 -4.86 -16.07
N SER A 234 -1.55 -4.40 -15.01
CA SER A 234 -1.77 -5.18 -13.79
C SER A 234 -2.67 -6.40 -14.02
N GLN A 235 -3.46 -6.45 -15.09
CA GLN A 235 -4.25 -7.64 -15.43
C GLN A 235 -3.39 -8.78 -15.97
N ALA A 236 -2.34 -8.46 -16.74
CA ALA A 236 -1.36 -9.44 -17.18
C ALA A 236 -0.63 -10.05 -15.98
N LEU A 237 -0.24 -9.22 -15.00
CA LEU A 237 0.34 -9.66 -13.73
C LEU A 237 -0.59 -10.62 -12.96
N VAL A 238 -1.88 -10.26 -12.80
CA VAL A 238 -2.87 -11.12 -12.12
C VAL A 238 -2.94 -12.51 -12.74
N LYS A 239 -3.02 -12.59 -14.08
CA LYS A 239 -3.12 -13.88 -14.78
C LYS A 239 -1.93 -14.78 -14.54
N ASP A 240 -0.73 -14.20 -14.48
CA ASP A 240 0.50 -14.95 -14.27
C ASP A 240 0.58 -15.50 -12.84
N LEU A 241 0.22 -14.68 -11.85
CA LEU A 241 0.13 -15.07 -10.44
C LEU A 241 -0.92 -16.16 -10.18
N GLU A 242 -2.10 -16.05 -10.80
CA GLU A 242 -3.15 -17.08 -10.71
C GLU A 242 -2.72 -18.39 -11.38
N GLY A 243 -1.83 -18.34 -12.37
CA GLY A 243 -1.21 -19.53 -12.95
C GLY A 243 -0.30 -20.29 -11.98
N LEU A 244 0.19 -19.64 -10.91
CA LEU A 244 1.01 -20.29 -9.88
C LEU A 244 0.19 -20.99 -8.79
N THR A 245 -1.12 -20.70 -8.70
CA THR A 245 -2.02 -21.28 -7.70
C THR A 245 -2.88 -22.43 -8.25
N ALA A 246 -2.86 -22.64 -9.58
CA ALA A 246 -3.56 -23.69 -10.30
C ALA A 246 -2.76 -25.01 -10.33
#